data_AF-A0A8D4VQ48-F1
#
_entry.id   AF-A0A8D4VQ48-F1
#
_cell.length_a   1.000
_cell.length_b   1.000
_cell.length_c   1.000
_cell.angle_alpha   90.00
_cell.angle_beta   90.00
_cell.angle_gamma   90.00
#
_symmetry.space_group_name_H-M   'P 1'
#
loop_
_entity.id
_entity.type
_entity.pdbx_description
1 polymer ?
#
loop_
_entity_poly.entity_id
_entity_poly.type
_entity_poly.pdbx_seq_one_letter_code
_entity_poly.pdbx_strand_id
1 'polypeptide(L)'
;MPDGPPGITPSAGVRPAFAVPGVRERMIQLARQEWALFGRPVVNYATAPPTLSYPPDARLAGDGDGDGGAAEGDGKPVEIRPPFLARVILYWYSVSKLPIVGYEGELRPWSAAFIAWLARGAGVPRAELPSTVLHWDYIEHILAAGEGGRFVARDARRYAPKPGDLICAPRGEGFVDVVSSFQRLRRGAYHCNIVVAARPGELDVIGGNVLDSVSLTHAALDAEGRVLPTADRPWVVVIEQRDVD
;
A
#
# COMPACT_ATOMS: atom_id res chain seq x y z
N MET A 1 -25.44 -20.90 25.27
CA MET A 1 -25.38 -20.96 23.80
C MET A 1 -23.97 -21.39 23.43
N PRO A 2 -23.71 -22.68 23.19
CA PRO A 2 -22.47 -23.11 22.59
C PRO A 2 -22.55 -22.94 21.07
N ASP A 3 -21.37 -22.84 20.47
CA ASP A 3 -21.06 -23.01 19.05
C ASP A 3 -21.34 -21.79 18.15
N GLY A 4 -20.34 -20.90 18.14
CA GLY A 4 -20.06 -20.07 16.97
C GLY A 4 -19.79 -20.94 15.73
N PRO A 5 -19.75 -20.33 14.53
CA PRO A 5 -19.58 -21.06 13.29
C PRO A 5 -18.35 -21.99 13.35
N PRO A 6 -18.45 -23.22 12.83
CA PRO A 6 -17.34 -24.17 12.84
C PRO A 6 -16.11 -23.52 12.20
N GLY A 7 -14.96 -23.62 12.87
CA GLY A 7 -13.70 -23.17 12.32
C GLY A 7 -13.40 -23.94 11.04
N ILE A 8 -13.38 -23.26 9.90
CA ILE A 8 -12.81 -23.81 8.67
C ILE A 8 -11.30 -23.74 8.82
N THR A 9 -10.75 -24.53 9.74
CA THR A 9 -9.31 -24.73 9.83
C THR A 9 -9.00 -25.98 9.03
N PRO A 10 -8.14 -25.90 8.00
CA PRO A 10 -7.57 -27.10 7.42
C PRO A 10 -7.01 -27.94 8.57
N SER A 11 -7.30 -29.25 8.59
CA SER A 11 -6.63 -30.16 9.51
C SER A 11 -5.12 -29.90 9.41
N ALA A 12 -4.46 -29.61 10.53
CA ALA A 12 -3.06 -29.20 10.58
C ALA A 12 -2.09 -30.22 9.93
N GLY A 13 -2.57 -31.42 9.61
CA GLY A 13 -1.81 -32.48 8.91
C GLY A 13 -2.12 -32.65 7.42
N VAL A 14 -3.07 -31.93 6.83
CA VAL A 14 -3.38 -32.04 5.39
C VAL A 14 -2.56 -31.02 4.63
N ARG A 15 -1.54 -31.51 3.90
CA ARG A 15 -0.80 -30.67 2.96
C ARG A 15 -1.77 -30.15 1.89
N PRO A 16 -1.77 -28.84 1.58
CA PRO A 16 -2.55 -28.29 0.49
C PRO A 16 -2.27 -29.05 -0.82
N ALA A 17 -3.32 -29.36 -1.59
CA ALA A 17 -3.19 -30.01 -2.90
C ALA A 17 -2.55 -29.12 -3.98
N PHE A 18 -2.36 -27.83 -3.66
CA PHE A 18 -1.69 -26.84 -4.50
C PHE A 18 -0.73 -26.02 -3.63
N ALA A 19 0.34 -25.49 -4.22
CA ALA A 19 1.27 -24.62 -3.50
C ALA A 19 0.52 -23.39 -2.99
N VAL A 20 0.53 -23.16 -1.67
CA VAL A 20 -0.03 -21.94 -1.08
C VAL A 20 1.05 -20.86 -1.20
N PRO A 21 0.78 -19.75 -1.93
CA PRO A 21 1.74 -18.65 -2.09
C PRO A 21 2.21 -18.13 -0.74
N GLY A 22 3.47 -17.71 -0.61
CA GLY A 22 4.01 -17.13 0.62
C GLY A 22 3.33 -15.80 1.01
N VAL A 23 3.55 -15.30 2.23
CA VAL A 23 3.02 -13.99 2.67
C VAL A 23 3.39 -12.88 1.69
N ARG A 24 4.66 -12.83 1.28
CA ARG A 24 5.19 -11.89 0.29
C ARG A 24 4.35 -11.89 -0.99
N GLU A 25 4.19 -13.06 -1.57
CA GLU A 25 3.47 -13.25 -2.83
C GLU A 25 2.00 -12.87 -2.70
N ARG A 26 1.34 -13.27 -1.61
CA ARG A 26 -0.06 -12.90 -1.35
C ARG A 26 -0.24 -11.39 -1.22
N MET A 27 0.65 -10.68 -0.52
CA MET A 27 0.57 -9.22 -0.41
C MET A 27 0.71 -8.54 -1.77
N ILE A 28 1.67 -8.98 -2.60
CA ILE A 28 1.86 -8.45 -3.97
C ILE A 28 0.64 -8.71 -4.84
N GLN A 29 0.09 -9.94 -4.81
CA GLN A 29 -1.08 -10.30 -5.62
C GLN A 29 -2.31 -9.50 -5.21
N LEU A 30 -2.56 -9.34 -3.92
CA LEU A 30 -3.65 -8.50 -3.42
C LEU A 30 -3.49 -7.05 -3.89
N ALA A 31 -2.29 -6.48 -3.81
CA ALA A 31 -2.03 -5.11 -4.26
C ALA A 31 -2.29 -4.94 -5.77
N ARG A 32 -1.86 -5.92 -6.58
CA ARG A 32 -2.11 -5.93 -8.03
C ARG A 32 -3.59 -6.08 -8.37
N GLN A 33 -4.34 -6.89 -7.62
CA GLN A 33 -5.78 -7.05 -7.78
C GLN A 33 -6.52 -5.73 -7.49
N GLU A 34 -6.16 -5.04 -6.42
CA GLU A 34 -6.75 -3.73 -6.10
C GLU A 34 -6.40 -2.67 -7.13
N TRP A 35 -5.14 -2.61 -7.56
CA TRP A 35 -4.75 -1.71 -8.63
C TRP A 35 -5.49 -1.98 -9.94
N ALA A 36 -5.69 -3.25 -10.28
CA ALA A 36 -6.48 -3.64 -11.45
C ALA A 36 -7.94 -3.26 -11.31
N LEU A 37 -8.54 -3.46 -10.13
CA LEU A 37 -9.91 -3.05 -9.84
C LEU A 37 -10.10 -1.55 -10.07
N PHE A 38 -9.15 -0.73 -9.62
CA PHE A 38 -9.13 0.73 -9.77
C PHE A 38 -8.77 1.21 -11.19
N GLY A 39 -8.68 0.32 -12.18
CA GLY A 39 -8.45 0.68 -13.58
C GLY A 39 -6.99 0.73 -14.00
N ARG A 40 -6.07 0.22 -13.18
CA ARG A 40 -4.62 0.23 -13.40
C ARG A 40 -4.00 1.64 -13.56
N PRO A 41 -4.35 2.65 -12.75
CA PRO A 41 -3.76 3.98 -12.89
C PRO A 41 -2.27 4.00 -12.55
N VAL A 42 -1.52 4.81 -13.29
CA VAL A 42 -0.10 5.11 -13.06
C VAL A 42 0.04 6.59 -12.74
N VAL A 43 0.76 6.92 -11.68
CA VAL A 43 1.02 8.31 -11.28
C VAL A 43 2.08 8.93 -12.20
N ASN A 44 1.77 10.10 -12.75
CA ASN A 44 2.71 10.94 -13.45
C ASN A 44 3.21 12.06 -12.55
N TYR A 45 4.44 11.93 -12.04
CA TYR A 45 5.12 12.94 -11.23
C TYR A 45 5.85 14.01 -12.06
N ALA A 46 5.83 13.94 -13.39
CA ALA A 46 6.39 14.99 -14.25
C ALA A 46 5.49 16.23 -14.36
N THR A 47 4.25 16.15 -13.87
CA THR A 47 3.30 17.28 -13.82
C THR A 47 3.21 17.88 -12.43
N ALA A 48 2.90 19.18 -12.33
CA ALA A 48 2.64 19.86 -11.08
C ALA A 48 1.23 20.51 -11.14
N PRO A 49 0.23 19.99 -10.39
CA PRO A 49 0.30 18.83 -9.50
C PRO A 49 0.46 17.49 -10.27
N PRO A 50 0.89 16.41 -9.59
CA PRO A 50 0.93 15.07 -10.17
C PRO A 50 -0.47 14.62 -10.63
N THR A 51 -0.51 13.82 -11.70
CA THR A 51 -1.76 13.35 -12.32
C THR A 51 -1.80 11.83 -12.43
N LEU A 52 -2.99 11.25 -12.62
CA LEU A 52 -3.15 9.83 -12.92
C LEU A 52 -3.32 9.63 -14.42
N SER A 53 -2.57 8.68 -14.98
CA SER A 53 -2.73 8.18 -16.34
C SER A 53 -3.33 6.77 -16.30
N TYR A 54 -4.27 6.49 -17.19
CA TYR A 54 -4.91 5.17 -17.30
C TYR A 54 -4.55 4.55 -18.65
N PRO A 55 -4.34 3.22 -18.71
CA PRO A 55 -4.14 2.57 -20.00
C PRO A 55 -5.42 2.66 -20.85
N PRO A 56 -5.32 2.70 -22.19
CA PRO A 56 -6.49 2.88 -23.07
C PRO A 56 -7.57 1.80 -22.91
N ASP A 57 -7.17 0.59 -22.50
CA ASP A 57 -8.05 -0.55 -22.24
C ASP A 57 -8.52 -0.64 -20.77
N ALA A 58 -8.29 0.41 -19.96
CA ALA A 58 -8.77 0.47 -18.59
C ALA A 58 -10.29 0.32 -18.55
N ARG A 59 -10.76 -0.74 -17.90
CA ARG A 59 -12.16 -0.91 -17.51
C ARG A 59 -12.26 -0.59 -16.03
N LEU A 60 -12.90 0.52 -15.68
CA LEU A 60 -13.19 0.81 -14.29
C LEU A 60 -14.31 -0.11 -13.84
N ALA A 61 -14.15 -0.75 -12.67
CA ALA A 61 -15.25 -1.47 -12.06
C ALA A 61 -16.46 -0.52 -11.95
N GLY A 62 -17.63 -0.94 -12.46
CA GLY A 62 -18.87 -0.15 -12.43
C GLY A 62 -19.19 0.62 -13.71
N ASP A 63 -18.29 0.67 -14.70
CA ASP A 63 -18.66 1.07 -16.05
C ASP A 63 -19.32 -0.17 -16.70
N GLY A 64 -20.65 -0.14 -16.90
CA GLY A 64 -21.40 -1.25 -17.52
C GLY A 64 -20.98 -1.51 -18.96
N ASP A 65 -21.52 -2.56 -19.59
CA ASP A 65 -21.22 -3.01 -20.98
C ASP A 65 -21.58 -2.01 -22.11
N GLY A 66 -21.74 -0.72 -21.79
CA GLY A 66 -21.96 0.36 -22.76
C GLY A 66 -20.64 0.93 -23.24
N ASP A 67 -20.33 0.67 -24.52
CA ASP A 67 -19.44 1.42 -25.42
C ASP A 67 -18.38 2.33 -24.76
N GLY A 68 -17.15 1.80 -24.62
CA GLY A 68 -15.95 2.44 -25.19
C GLY A 68 -15.51 3.82 -24.72
N GLY A 69 -16.15 4.42 -23.73
CA GLY A 69 -15.77 5.73 -23.20
C GLY A 69 -14.55 5.64 -22.30
N ALA A 70 -13.34 5.61 -22.87
CA ALA A 70 -12.17 6.09 -22.16
C ALA A 70 -12.54 7.44 -21.53
N ALA A 71 -12.29 7.58 -20.25
CA ALA A 71 -12.64 8.74 -19.44
C ALA A 71 -11.98 10.02 -19.98
N GLU A 72 -12.58 10.63 -20.99
CA GLU A 72 -12.37 12.01 -21.39
C GLU A 72 -13.48 12.85 -20.73
N GLY A 73 -13.09 13.75 -19.82
CA GLY A 73 -13.96 14.81 -19.31
C GLY A 73 -14.11 14.84 -17.79
N ASP A 74 -13.30 15.68 -17.15
CA ASP A 74 -13.68 16.54 -16.03
C ASP A 74 -14.41 15.91 -14.81
N GLY A 75 -13.63 15.24 -13.96
CA GLY A 75 -13.64 15.51 -12.52
C GLY A 75 -14.53 14.66 -11.60
N LYS A 76 -13.90 13.75 -10.84
CA LYS A 76 -13.90 13.68 -9.34
C LYS A 76 -13.39 12.31 -8.81
N PRO A 77 -13.02 12.21 -7.51
CA PRO A 77 -12.13 11.17 -6.98
C PRO A 77 -12.60 9.76 -7.31
N VAL A 78 -11.71 8.94 -7.85
CA VAL A 78 -12.07 7.55 -8.19
C VAL A 78 -12.49 6.77 -6.95
N GLU A 79 -11.96 7.08 -5.76
CA GLU A 79 -12.38 6.44 -4.51
C GLU A 79 -13.85 6.65 -4.09
N ILE A 80 -14.55 7.69 -4.57
CA ILE A 80 -15.94 7.97 -4.16
C ILE A 80 -17.00 7.37 -5.10
N ARG A 81 -16.62 6.78 -6.24
CA ARG A 81 -17.60 6.09 -7.11
C ARG A 81 -18.00 4.75 -6.46
N PRO A 82 -19.25 4.28 -6.66
CA PRO A 82 -19.85 3.22 -5.82
C PRO A 82 -19.01 1.93 -5.61
N PRO A 83 -18.41 1.30 -6.64
CA PRO A 83 -17.63 0.08 -6.41
C PRO A 83 -16.30 0.34 -5.69
N PHE A 84 -15.69 1.52 -5.87
CA PHE A 84 -14.45 1.89 -5.21
C PHE A 84 -14.68 2.33 -3.77
N LEU A 85 -15.75 3.08 -3.51
CA LEU A 85 -16.14 3.48 -2.15
C LEU A 85 -16.40 2.25 -1.28
N ALA A 86 -17.15 1.28 -1.80
CA ALA A 86 -17.36 0.01 -1.11
C ALA A 86 -16.03 -0.68 -0.78
N ARG A 87 -15.07 -0.64 -1.71
CA ARG A 87 -13.76 -1.22 -1.49
C ARG A 87 -12.94 -0.47 -0.43
N VAL A 88 -12.95 0.86 -0.45
CA VAL A 88 -12.27 1.68 0.56
C VAL A 88 -12.85 1.46 1.95
N ILE A 89 -14.18 1.31 2.07
CA ILE A 89 -14.85 0.93 3.32
C ILE A 89 -14.33 -0.42 3.84
N LEU A 90 -14.10 -1.40 2.96
CA LEU A 90 -13.53 -2.70 3.37
C LEU A 90 -12.09 -2.56 3.90
N TYR A 91 -11.28 -1.68 3.32
CA TYR A 91 -9.94 -1.39 3.86
C TYR A 91 -10.04 -0.83 5.27
N TRP A 92 -10.96 0.10 5.49
CA TRP A 92 -11.19 0.70 6.80
C TRP A 92 -11.60 -0.29 7.87
N TYR A 93 -12.44 -1.27 7.56
CA TYR A 93 -12.82 -2.31 8.51
C TYR A 93 -11.63 -3.16 8.99
N SER A 94 -10.50 -3.14 8.29
CA SER A 94 -9.28 -3.80 8.75
C SER A 94 -8.59 -3.09 9.93
N VAL A 95 -8.89 -1.79 10.14
CA VAL A 95 -8.21 -0.92 11.13
C VAL A 95 -9.13 -0.18 12.10
N SER A 96 -10.43 0.00 11.79
CA SER A 96 -11.36 0.74 12.64
C SER A 96 -12.81 0.33 12.42
N LYS A 97 -13.64 0.56 13.45
CA LYS A 97 -15.11 0.51 13.37
C LYS A 97 -15.76 1.91 13.52
N LEU A 98 -14.93 2.94 13.67
CA LEU A 98 -15.34 4.33 13.88
C LEU A 98 -15.63 5.04 12.55
N PRO A 99 -16.31 6.20 12.56
CA PRO A 99 -16.54 6.99 11.35
C PRO A 99 -15.23 7.32 10.62
N ILE A 100 -15.24 7.07 9.31
CA ILE A 100 -14.09 7.21 8.39
C ILE A 100 -14.22 8.42 7.45
N VAL A 101 -15.39 9.05 7.49
CA VAL A 101 -15.69 10.29 6.78
C VAL A 101 -15.29 11.45 7.69
N GLY A 102 -14.50 12.38 7.17
CA GLY A 102 -14.15 13.64 7.77
C GLY A 102 -15.34 14.57 7.90
N TYR A 103 -15.12 15.72 8.51
CA TYR A 103 -16.19 16.68 8.79
C TYR A 103 -16.59 17.47 7.53
N GLU A 104 -15.71 17.54 6.52
CA GLU A 104 -15.96 18.14 5.20
C GLU A 104 -16.48 17.11 4.17
N GLY A 105 -16.75 15.87 4.61
CA GLY A 105 -17.25 14.79 3.75
C GLY A 105 -16.16 14.03 2.99
N GLU A 106 -14.89 14.36 3.20
CA GLU A 106 -13.72 13.67 2.67
C GLU A 106 -13.52 12.32 3.36
N LEU A 107 -13.08 11.30 2.63
CA LEU A 107 -12.57 10.11 3.30
C LEU A 107 -11.23 10.47 3.94
N ARG A 108 -11.04 10.11 5.22
CA ARG A 108 -9.71 10.23 5.83
C ARG A 108 -8.69 9.51 4.95
N PRO A 109 -7.41 9.92 4.95
CA PRO A 109 -6.41 9.23 4.16
C PRO A 109 -6.35 7.74 4.54
N TRP A 110 -6.71 6.87 3.61
CA TRP A 110 -6.88 5.42 3.85
C TRP A 110 -5.67 4.59 3.42
N SER A 111 -4.56 5.26 3.05
CA SER A 111 -3.31 4.60 2.64
C SER A 111 -2.77 3.60 3.69
N ALA A 112 -2.85 3.92 4.99
CA ALA A 112 -2.45 2.98 6.05
C ALA A 112 -3.42 1.81 6.20
N ALA A 113 -4.73 2.08 6.08
CA ALA A 113 -5.77 1.07 6.08
C ALA A 113 -5.61 0.09 4.91
N PHE A 114 -5.20 0.57 3.74
CA PHE A 114 -4.89 -0.27 2.58
C PHE A 114 -3.72 -1.23 2.86
N ILE A 115 -2.59 -0.74 3.37
CA ILE A 115 -1.45 -1.61 3.73
C ILE A 115 -1.85 -2.64 4.80
N ALA A 116 -2.58 -2.21 5.83
CA ALA A 116 -3.09 -3.12 6.85
C ALA A 116 -4.04 -4.17 6.25
N TRP A 117 -4.90 -3.79 5.32
CA TRP A 117 -5.80 -4.70 4.61
C TRP A 117 -5.02 -5.74 3.79
N LEU A 118 -3.98 -5.32 3.05
CA LEU A 118 -3.08 -6.24 2.33
C LEU A 118 -2.42 -7.23 3.29
N ALA A 119 -1.89 -6.74 4.41
CA ALA A 119 -1.24 -7.58 5.41
C ALA A 119 -2.23 -8.60 6.02
N ARG A 120 -3.44 -8.17 6.38
CA ARG A 120 -4.49 -9.06 6.90
C ARG A 120 -4.95 -10.09 5.87
N GLY A 121 -5.20 -9.66 4.63
CA GLY A 121 -5.56 -10.55 3.52
C GLY A 121 -4.47 -11.57 3.20
N ALA A 122 -3.19 -11.20 3.38
CA ALA A 122 -2.06 -12.09 3.23
C ALA A 122 -1.78 -12.97 4.46
N GLY A 123 -2.57 -12.87 5.54
CA GLY A 123 -2.42 -13.69 6.75
C GLY A 123 -1.34 -13.20 7.72
N VAL A 124 -0.83 -11.98 7.58
CA VAL A 124 0.11 -11.38 8.54
C VAL A 124 -0.61 -11.13 9.87
N PRO A 125 -0.08 -11.60 11.02
CA PRO A 125 -0.65 -11.31 12.34
C PRO A 125 -0.57 -9.83 12.71
N ARG A 126 -1.55 -9.33 13.50
CA ARG A 126 -1.54 -7.95 14.04
C ARG A 126 -0.32 -7.65 14.92
N ALA A 127 0.25 -8.69 15.52
CA ALA A 127 1.46 -8.60 16.35
C ALA A 127 2.74 -8.39 15.54
N GLU A 128 2.71 -8.60 14.21
CA GLU A 128 3.87 -8.34 13.32
C GLU A 128 3.71 -7.04 12.52
N LEU A 129 2.46 -6.70 12.15
CA LEU A 129 2.11 -5.44 11.50
C LEU A 129 0.76 -4.94 12.05
N PRO A 130 0.73 -3.91 12.90
CA PRO A 130 -0.50 -3.43 13.52
C PRO A 130 -1.55 -2.92 12.52
N SER A 131 -2.82 -3.21 12.80
CA SER A 131 -3.95 -2.65 12.06
C SER A 131 -4.25 -1.24 12.57
N THR A 132 -3.78 -0.19 11.89
CA THR A 132 -3.92 1.20 12.35
C THR A 132 -4.18 2.17 11.20
N VAL A 133 -4.73 3.33 11.54
CA VAL A 133 -5.06 4.42 10.60
C VAL A 133 -3.82 5.27 10.25
N LEU A 134 -2.68 5.06 10.91
CA LEU A 134 -1.47 5.85 10.74
C LEU A 134 -0.31 4.97 10.30
N HIS A 135 0.37 5.43 9.25
CA HIS A 135 1.57 4.79 8.76
C HIS A 135 2.69 4.75 9.80
N TRP A 136 2.83 5.79 10.64
CA TRP A 136 3.84 5.80 11.69
C TRP A 136 3.74 4.63 12.67
N ASP A 137 2.52 4.19 13.02
CA ASP A 137 2.35 3.23 14.09
C ASP A 137 2.95 1.85 13.73
N TYR A 138 2.91 1.44 12.46
CA TYR A 138 3.64 0.23 12.05
C TYR A 138 5.14 0.48 11.94
N ILE A 139 5.60 1.68 11.55
CA ILE A 139 7.04 1.99 11.46
C ILE A 139 7.66 1.90 12.85
N GLU A 140 7.01 2.54 13.82
CA GLU A 140 7.41 2.52 15.24
C GLU A 140 7.39 1.11 15.81
N HIS A 141 6.34 0.34 15.55
CA HIS A 141 6.24 -1.05 15.98
C HIS A 141 7.41 -1.90 15.44
N ILE A 142 7.72 -1.77 14.15
CA ILE A 142 8.78 -2.53 13.48
C ILE A 142 10.17 -2.08 13.96
N LEU A 143 10.38 -0.77 14.17
CA LEU A 143 11.61 -0.25 14.78
C LEU A 143 11.83 -0.82 16.18
N ALA A 144 10.78 -0.90 17.00
CA ALA A 144 10.85 -1.45 18.35
C ALA A 144 11.10 -2.97 18.37
N ALA A 145 10.59 -3.70 17.37
CA ALA A 145 10.81 -5.15 17.24
C ALA A 145 12.24 -5.52 16.80
N GLY A 146 12.96 -4.61 16.14
CA GLY A 146 14.33 -4.83 15.68
C GLY A 146 14.43 -5.84 14.53
N GLU A 147 15.55 -6.57 14.44
CA GLU A 147 15.83 -7.45 13.30
C GLU A 147 15.26 -8.88 13.41
N GLY A 148 14.56 -9.21 14.51
CA GLY A 148 14.05 -10.58 14.74
C GLY A 148 12.69 -10.87 14.11
N GLY A 149 12.01 -9.86 13.55
CA GLY A 149 10.66 -9.98 13.04
C GLY A 149 10.55 -10.29 11.54
N ARG A 150 9.33 -10.59 11.10
CA ARG A 150 8.97 -10.70 9.67
C ARG A 150 9.17 -9.40 8.91
N PHE A 151 9.04 -8.26 9.59
CA PHE A 151 9.29 -6.95 9.03
C PHE A 151 10.47 -6.30 9.72
N VAL A 152 11.36 -5.67 8.95
CA VAL A 152 12.54 -4.98 9.47
C VAL A 152 12.70 -3.63 8.79
N ALA A 153 12.88 -2.57 9.59
CA ALA A 153 13.12 -1.24 9.06
C ALA A 153 14.58 -1.09 8.59
N ARG A 154 14.76 -0.60 7.35
CA ARG A 154 16.04 -0.37 6.69
C ARG A 154 16.15 1.08 6.21
N ASP A 155 17.36 1.65 6.26
CA ASP A 155 17.64 2.96 5.65
C ASP A 155 17.54 2.84 4.13
N ALA A 156 16.62 3.61 3.52
CA ALA A 156 16.37 3.56 2.08
C ALA A 156 17.59 3.90 1.23
N ARG A 157 18.55 4.65 1.79
CA ARG A 157 19.82 4.99 1.13
C ARG A 157 20.87 3.89 1.21
N ARG A 158 20.59 2.80 1.93
CA ARG A 158 21.54 1.70 2.16
C ARG A 158 20.99 0.32 1.78
N TYR A 159 19.71 0.19 1.54
CA TYR A 159 19.04 -1.07 1.24
C TYR A 159 18.35 -1.00 -0.12
N ALA A 160 18.58 -2.01 -0.96
CA ALA A 160 17.91 -2.16 -2.25
C ALA A 160 16.56 -2.88 -2.03
N PRO A 161 15.40 -2.18 -2.20
CA PRO A 161 14.09 -2.77 -1.97
C PRO A 161 13.79 -3.93 -2.93
N LYS A 162 13.05 -4.92 -2.43
CA LYS A 162 12.60 -6.10 -3.19
C LYS A 162 11.09 -6.15 -3.26
N PRO A 163 10.50 -6.83 -4.27
CA PRO A 163 9.06 -7.08 -4.29
C PRO A 163 8.55 -7.65 -2.96
N GLY A 164 7.51 -7.04 -2.42
CA GLY A 164 6.90 -7.35 -1.12
C GLY A 164 7.35 -6.45 0.04
N ASP A 165 8.44 -5.70 -0.13
CA ASP A 165 8.83 -4.68 0.83
C ASP A 165 7.89 -3.48 0.77
N LEU A 166 7.87 -2.64 1.81
CA LEU A 166 7.21 -1.34 1.77
C LEU A 166 8.26 -0.24 1.65
N ILE A 167 8.05 0.74 0.77
CA ILE A 167 8.84 1.98 0.77
C ILE A 167 8.02 3.12 1.34
N CYS A 168 8.65 3.93 2.17
CA CYS A 168 7.98 4.89 3.03
C CYS A 168 8.63 6.28 2.95
N ALA A 169 7.81 7.31 2.81
CA ALA A 169 8.25 8.70 2.79
C ALA A 169 7.47 9.53 3.83
N PRO A 170 8.12 10.47 4.54
CA PRO A 170 7.41 11.54 5.23
C PRO A 170 6.63 12.36 4.20
N ARG A 171 5.53 12.97 4.64
CA ARG A 171 4.72 13.87 3.81
C ARG A 171 4.25 15.06 4.62
N GLY A 172 3.86 16.12 3.92
CA GLY A 172 3.39 17.37 4.52
C GLY A 172 4.53 18.37 4.70
N GLU A 173 4.19 19.64 4.44
CA GLU A 173 5.11 20.76 4.55
C GLU A 173 5.69 20.85 5.97
N GLY A 174 6.98 21.16 6.07
CA GLY A 174 7.74 21.21 7.33
C GLY A 174 8.10 19.84 7.92
N PHE A 175 7.24 18.81 7.81
CA PHE A 175 7.56 17.48 8.33
C PHE A 175 8.63 16.78 7.50
N VAL A 176 8.59 16.95 6.17
CA VAL A 176 9.63 16.45 5.26
C VAL A 176 11.01 17.03 5.60
N ASP A 177 11.10 18.32 5.95
CA ASP A 177 12.36 18.97 6.31
C ASP A 177 12.93 18.44 7.63
N VAL A 178 12.04 18.11 8.58
CA VAL A 178 12.44 17.55 9.87
C VAL A 178 12.94 16.10 9.74
N VAL A 179 12.30 15.30 8.88
CA VAL A 179 12.62 13.88 8.65
C VAL A 179 13.41 13.71 7.35
N SER A 180 14.65 14.21 7.36
CA SER A 180 15.55 14.14 6.20
C SER A 180 16.35 12.84 6.09
N SER A 181 16.26 11.94 7.07
CA SER A 181 16.95 10.64 7.05
C SER A 181 16.30 9.60 7.95
N PHE A 182 16.69 8.33 7.76
CA PHE A 182 16.27 7.20 8.60
C PHE A 182 16.53 7.44 10.10
N GLN A 183 17.65 8.06 10.47
CA GLN A 183 18.02 8.33 11.86
C GLN A 183 17.13 9.41 12.52
N ARG A 184 16.38 10.16 11.71
CA ARG A 184 15.47 11.23 12.15
C ARG A 184 14.00 10.81 12.12
N LEU A 185 13.73 9.53 11.88
CA LEU A 185 12.37 8.99 11.96
C LEU A 185 11.76 9.33 13.32
N ARG A 186 10.54 9.87 13.27
CA ARG A 186 9.75 10.26 14.44
C ARG A 186 8.26 10.26 14.08
N ARG A 187 7.41 10.28 15.11
CA ARG A 187 5.95 10.37 14.95
C ARG A 187 5.55 11.54 14.06
N GLY A 188 4.72 11.25 13.06
CA GLY A 188 4.17 12.24 12.14
C GLY A 188 3.57 11.60 10.89
N ALA A 189 3.41 12.41 9.84
CA ALA A 189 2.72 12.00 8.62
C ALA A 189 3.67 11.28 7.66
N TYR A 190 3.40 10.02 7.40
CA TYR A 190 4.09 9.22 6.39
C TYR A 190 3.09 8.76 5.32
N HIS A 191 3.63 8.22 4.23
CA HIS A 191 2.93 7.43 3.24
C HIS A 191 3.83 6.27 2.82
N CYS A 192 3.26 5.08 2.69
CA CYS A 192 4.01 3.92 2.22
C CYS A 192 3.27 3.14 1.13
N ASN A 193 4.07 2.61 0.22
CA ASN A 193 3.64 1.80 -0.92
C ASN A 193 4.29 0.41 -0.83
N ILE A 194 3.61 -0.62 -1.30
CA ILE A 194 4.19 -1.96 -1.45
C ILE A 194 4.93 -2.06 -2.78
N VAL A 195 6.15 -2.59 -2.75
CA VAL A 195 6.91 -2.92 -3.95
C VAL A 195 6.30 -4.15 -4.62
N VAL A 196 5.97 -4.05 -5.91
CA VAL A 196 5.37 -5.17 -6.65
C VAL A 196 6.25 -5.69 -7.78
N ALA A 197 7.21 -4.90 -8.25
CA ALA A 197 8.22 -5.31 -9.21
C ALA A 197 9.51 -4.49 -9.04
N ALA A 198 10.64 -5.08 -9.41
CA ALA A 198 11.92 -4.40 -9.50
C ALA A 198 12.59 -4.76 -10.82
N ARG A 199 13.10 -3.75 -11.53
CA ARG A 199 13.86 -3.85 -12.78
C ARG A 199 15.12 -2.99 -12.67
N PRO A 200 16.16 -3.19 -13.50
CA PRO A 200 17.31 -2.30 -13.50
C PRO A 200 16.89 -0.83 -13.66
N GLY A 201 17.26 0.01 -12.68
CA GLY A 201 16.94 1.44 -12.67
C GLY A 201 15.52 1.82 -12.24
N GLU A 202 14.62 0.88 -12.00
CA GLU A 202 13.20 1.18 -11.74
C GLU A 202 12.52 0.19 -10.78
N LEU A 203 11.66 0.73 -9.91
CA LEU A 203 10.85 0.00 -8.96
C LEU A 203 9.38 0.33 -9.18
N ASP A 204 8.53 -0.70 -9.32
CA ASP A 204 7.08 -0.49 -9.32
C ASP A 204 6.56 -0.64 -7.91
N VAL A 205 5.85 0.38 -7.44
CA VAL A 205 5.20 0.36 -6.14
C VAL A 205 3.72 0.70 -6.26
N ILE A 206 2.88 0.04 -5.48
CA ILE A 206 1.44 0.28 -5.43
C ILE A 206 1.07 0.86 -4.08
N GLY A 207 0.30 1.94 -4.09
CA GLY A 207 -0.18 2.63 -2.90
C GLY A 207 -1.67 2.86 -2.95
N GLY A 208 -2.33 2.72 -1.80
CA GLY A 208 -3.72 3.18 -1.61
C GLY A 208 -3.76 4.68 -1.28
N ASN A 209 -4.84 5.35 -1.65
CA ASN A 209 -5.04 6.80 -1.52
C ASN A 209 -3.87 7.63 -2.09
N VAL A 210 -3.36 7.18 -3.24
CA VAL A 210 -2.40 7.95 -4.04
C VAL A 210 -3.19 8.66 -5.14
N LEU A 211 -3.37 9.97 -4.99
CA LEU A 211 -4.31 10.77 -5.77
C LEU A 211 -5.73 10.14 -5.74
N ASP A 212 -6.18 9.83 -4.52
CA ASP A 212 -7.52 9.30 -4.25
C ASP A 212 -7.87 7.98 -4.96
N SER A 213 -6.85 7.14 -5.16
CA SER A 213 -6.93 5.87 -5.88
C SER A 213 -5.97 4.81 -5.31
N VAL A 214 -6.09 3.56 -5.79
CA VAL A 214 -5.02 2.56 -5.73
C VAL A 214 -4.18 2.70 -6.99
N SER A 215 -3.01 3.31 -6.88
CA SER A 215 -2.19 3.71 -8.03
C SER A 215 -0.80 3.09 -8.00
N LEU A 216 -0.24 2.88 -9.18
CA LEU A 216 1.15 2.48 -9.37
C LEU A 216 2.04 3.72 -9.52
N THR A 217 3.20 3.70 -8.87
CA THR A 217 4.27 4.67 -9.06
C THR A 217 5.52 3.94 -9.55
N HIS A 218 6.13 4.46 -10.60
CA HIS A 218 7.49 4.11 -11.00
C HIS A 218 8.47 4.95 -10.19
N ALA A 219 9.27 4.31 -9.34
CA ALA A 219 10.32 4.97 -8.57
C ALA A 219 11.68 4.64 -9.19
N ALA A 220 12.50 5.67 -9.44
CA ALA A 220 13.84 5.49 -9.97
C ALA A 220 14.76 4.82 -8.94
N LEU A 221 15.66 3.97 -9.41
CA LEU A 221 16.69 3.33 -8.61
C LEU A 221 18.08 3.82 -9.02
N ASP A 222 19.01 3.86 -8.08
CA ASP A 222 20.44 4.04 -8.39
C ASP A 222 21.08 2.74 -8.94
N ALA A 223 22.38 2.83 -9.28
CA ALA A 223 23.12 1.72 -9.86
C ALA A 223 23.21 0.49 -8.92
N GLU A 224 23.05 0.69 -7.62
CA GLU A 224 23.04 -0.36 -6.61
C GLU A 224 21.61 -0.84 -6.26
N GLY A 225 20.59 -0.35 -6.97
CA GLY A 225 19.20 -0.76 -6.80
C GLY A 225 18.48 -0.10 -5.62
N ARG A 226 19.02 0.98 -5.06
CA ARG A 226 18.38 1.71 -3.94
C ARG A 226 17.48 2.80 -4.49
N VAL A 227 16.38 3.06 -3.79
CA VAL A 227 15.37 4.01 -4.25
C VAL A 227 15.89 5.44 -4.19
N LEU A 228 15.77 6.17 -5.31
CA LEU A 228 16.17 7.57 -5.40
C LEU A 228 15.06 8.48 -4.84
N PRO A 229 15.38 9.40 -3.92
CA PRO A 229 14.41 10.33 -3.37
C PRO A 229 13.97 11.35 -4.43
N THR A 230 12.71 11.78 -4.34
CA THR A 230 12.12 12.86 -5.15
C THR A 230 11.56 13.95 -4.23
N ALA A 231 11.21 15.12 -4.79
CA ALA A 231 10.58 16.19 -4.03
C ALA A 231 9.23 15.74 -3.41
N ASP A 232 8.40 15.02 -4.17
CA ASP A 232 7.12 14.50 -3.70
C ASP A 232 7.24 13.30 -2.76
N ARG A 233 8.32 12.54 -2.91
CA ARG A 233 8.58 11.29 -2.19
C ARG A 233 10.07 11.17 -1.84
N PRO A 234 10.50 11.71 -0.69
CA PRO A 234 11.91 11.66 -0.28
C PRO A 234 12.40 10.28 0.19
N TRP A 235 11.55 9.25 0.20
CA TRP A 235 11.85 7.85 0.55
C TRP A 235 12.95 7.65 1.60
N VAL A 236 12.57 7.57 2.88
CA VAL A 236 13.54 7.57 3.99
C VAL A 236 13.69 6.23 4.67
N VAL A 237 12.69 5.35 4.55
CA VAL A 237 12.69 4.03 5.17
C VAL A 237 12.08 2.99 4.24
N VAL A 238 12.70 1.82 4.23
CA VAL A 238 12.17 0.60 3.61
C VAL A 238 11.80 -0.34 4.74
N ILE A 239 10.59 -0.88 4.71
CA ILE A 239 10.19 -1.99 5.56
C ILE A 239 10.44 -3.27 4.75
N GLU A 240 11.58 -3.90 5.02
CA GLU A 240 11.94 -5.21 4.46
C GLU A 240 10.93 -6.24 4.99
N GLN A 241 10.24 -6.93 4.08
CA GLN A 241 9.46 -8.11 4.41
C GLN A 241 10.38 -9.32 4.25
N ARG A 242 10.47 -10.17 5.26
CA ARG A 242 11.28 -11.39 5.27
C ARG A 242 10.37 -12.61 5.16
N ASP A 243 10.80 -13.58 4.36
CA ASP A 243 10.15 -14.87 4.34
C ASP A 243 10.60 -15.61 5.61
N VAL A 244 9.73 -15.58 6.62
CA VAL A 244 9.88 -16.34 7.86
C VAL A 244 8.94 -17.52 7.75
N ASP A 245 9.52 -18.72 7.65
CA ASP A 245 8.82 -20.01 7.63
C ASP A 245 8.05 -20.27 8.93
#